data_AF-R5V4Q9-F1
#
_entry.id   AF-R5V4Q9-F1
#
_cell.length_a   1.000
_cell.length_b   1.000
_cell.length_c   1.000
_cell.angle_alpha   90.00
_cell.angle_beta   90.00
_cell.angle_gamma   90.00
#
_symmetry.space_group_name_H-M   'P 1'
#
loop_
_entity.id
_entity.type
_entity.pdbx_description
1 polymer ?
#
loop_
_entity_poly.entity_id
_entity_poly.type
_entity_poly.pdbx_seq_one_letter_code
_entity_poly.pdbx_strand_id
1 'polypeptide(L)'
;MNINKMLAFLSQEDLQELTEKILSTEDKTFQNITFRQVLPFLDESYIDALFTKHLLEQEIFNSLLPFVSDSILETVVQSYLNKEIDCDIKSMLPFLNSDCVAKIAYQWIDENKSIHKILPFLSDQTLHEIVLDYTNGNEKYDIDELLPFLSQQDIRLVFQYNLKKEK
;
A
#
# COMPACT_ATOMS: atom_id res chain seq x y z
N MET A 1 7.99 -38.68 3.92
CA MET A 1 8.16 -37.61 4.94
C MET A 1 7.39 -36.39 4.46
N ASN A 2 6.67 -35.66 5.32
CA ASN A 2 5.85 -34.52 4.89
C ASN A 2 6.64 -33.22 5.05
N ILE A 3 7.10 -32.64 3.93
CA ILE A 3 7.90 -31.40 3.93
C ILE A 3 7.16 -30.23 4.59
N ASN A 4 5.82 -30.19 4.51
CA ASN A 4 5.03 -29.11 5.13
C ASN A 4 5.23 -29.07 6.66
N LYS A 5 5.37 -30.24 7.30
CA LYS A 5 5.67 -30.33 8.74
C LYS A 5 7.11 -29.95 9.09
N MET A 6 7.98 -29.82 8.10
CA MET A 6 9.39 -29.48 8.28
C MET A 6 9.66 -27.98 8.15
N LEU A 7 8.75 -27.19 7.56
CA LEU A 7 8.97 -25.77 7.22
C LEU A 7 9.53 -24.94 8.39
N ALA A 8 8.95 -25.09 9.58
CA ALA A 8 9.39 -24.38 10.80
C ALA A 8 10.77 -24.80 11.33
N PHE A 9 11.36 -25.86 10.78
CA PHE A 9 12.64 -26.43 11.20
C PHE A 9 13.72 -26.36 10.10
N LEU A 10 13.35 -25.87 8.91
CA LEU A 10 14.29 -25.69 7.81
C LEU A 10 15.17 -24.47 8.06
N SER A 11 16.41 -24.52 7.55
CA SER A 11 17.25 -23.34 7.51
C SER A 11 16.71 -22.33 6.48
N GLN A 12 17.15 -21.07 6.57
CA GLN A 12 16.78 -20.08 5.57
C GLN A 12 17.30 -20.45 4.18
N GLU A 13 18.48 -21.04 4.09
CA GLU A 13 19.05 -21.57 2.84
C GLU A 13 18.12 -22.63 2.21
N ASP A 14 17.63 -23.58 3.02
CA ASP A 14 16.69 -24.62 2.54
C ASP A 14 15.32 -24.03 2.14
N LEU A 15 14.83 -23.05 2.89
CA LEU A 15 13.56 -22.37 2.60
C LEU A 15 13.64 -21.55 1.31
N GLN A 16 14.78 -20.92 1.05
CA GLN A 16 15.06 -20.20 -0.20
C GLN A 16 15.13 -21.18 -1.37
N GLU A 17 15.83 -22.31 -1.25
CA GLU A 17 15.88 -23.35 -2.29
C GLU A 17 14.47 -23.91 -2.59
N LEU A 18 13.68 -24.17 -1.54
CA LEU A 18 12.29 -24.60 -1.68
C LEU A 18 11.46 -23.54 -2.40
N THR A 19 11.65 -22.27 -2.05
CA THR A 19 10.94 -21.14 -2.68
C THR A 19 11.27 -21.05 -4.17
N GLU A 20 12.54 -21.12 -4.55
CA GLU A 20 12.96 -21.11 -5.95
C GLU A 20 12.37 -22.29 -6.73
N LYS A 21 12.36 -23.49 -6.14
CA LYS A 21 11.70 -24.67 -6.75
C LYS A 21 10.22 -24.41 -6.96
N ILE A 22 9.50 -23.92 -5.94
CA ILE A 22 8.09 -23.57 -6.05
C ILE A 22 7.87 -22.55 -7.17
N LEU A 23 8.64 -21.46 -7.21
CA LEU A 23 8.47 -20.40 -8.20
C LEU A 23 8.81 -20.85 -9.64
N SER A 24 9.66 -21.86 -9.81
CA SER A 24 10.01 -22.42 -11.13
C SER A 24 8.94 -23.33 -11.74
N THR A 25 7.98 -23.80 -10.96
CA THR A 25 6.87 -24.63 -11.44
C THR A 25 5.74 -23.78 -12.04
N GLU A 26 5.01 -24.34 -13.02
CA GLU A 26 3.87 -23.65 -13.66
C GLU A 26 2.73 -23.39 -12.67
N ASP A 27 2.43 -24.34 -11.79
CA ASP A 27 1.36 -24.26 -10.80
C ASP A 27 1.78 -23.56 -9.50
N LYS A 28 3.05 -23.12 -9.40
CA LYS A 28 3.64 -22.50 -8.20
C LYS A 28 3.47 -23.40 -6.97
N THR A 29 3.66 -24.70 -7.14
CA THR A 29 3.66 -25.68 -6.05
C THR A 29 4.81 -26.67 -6.14
N PHE A 30 5.25 -27.17 -4.98
CA PHE A 30 6.20 -28.28 -4.90
C PHE A 30 5.75 -29.25 -3.83
N GLN A 31 5.47 -30.51 -4.21
CA GLN A 31 4.98 -31.55 -3.28
C GLN A 31 3.75 -31.11 -2.45
N ASN A 32 2.76 -30.46 -3.09
CA ASN A 32 1.58 -29.86 -2.45
C ASN A 32 1.88 -28.72 -1.45
N ILE A 33 3.08 -28.15 -1.50
CA ILE A 33 3.43 -26.93 -0.78
C ILE A 33 3.31 -25.76 -1.75
N THR A 34 2.55 -24.76 -1.34
CA THR A 34 2.38 -23.52 -2.09
C THR A 34 3.31 -22.44 -1.54
N PHE A 35 3.62 -21.45 -2.37
CA PHE A 35 4.43 -20.30 -1.95
C PHE A 35 3.91 -19.62 -0.67
N ARG A 36 2.59 -19.46 -0.55
CA ARG A 36 1.94 -18.85 0.62
C ARG A 36 2.21 -19.59 1.93
N GLN A 37 2.44 -20.90 1.88
CA GLN A 37 2.74 -21.69 3.08
C GLN A 37 4.18 -21.52 3.54
N VAL A 38 5.09 -21.14 2.65
CA VAL A 38 6.51 -20.91 2.96
C VAL A 38 6.75 -19.50 3.51
N LEU A 39 5.99 -18.51 3.03
CA LEU A 39 6.16 -17.09 3.40
C LEU A 39 6.36 -16.79 4.89
N PRO A 40 5.56 -17.33 5.83
CA PRO A 40 5.71 -17.01 7.25
C PRO A 40 7.04 -17.46 7.88
N PHE A 41 7.81 -18.29 7.17
CA PHE A 41 9.08 -18.84 7.65
C PHE A 41 10.29 -18.18 6.99
N LEU A 42 10.10 -17.39 5.92
CA LEU A 42 11.18 -16.71 5.23
C LEU A 42 11.62 -15.47 6.00
N ASP A 43 12.92 -15.19 5.97
CA ASP A 43 13.45 -13.94 6.49
C ASP A 43 12.96 -12.74 5.66
N GLU A 44 12.67 -11.63 6.35
CA GLU A 44 12.20 -10.38 5.76
C GLU A 44 13.11 -9.89 4.62
N SER A 45 14.44 -10.00 4.77
CA SER A 45 15.40 -9.56 3.76
C SER A 45 15.28 -10.33 2.42
N TYR A 46 14.92 -11.61 2.49
CA TYR A 46 14.70 -12.42 1.30
C TYR A 46 13.34 -12.11 0.67
N ILE A 47 12.31 -11.88 1.49
CA ILE A 47 10.99 -11.43 1.04
C ILE A 47 11.10 -10.09 0.30
N ASP A 48 11.85 -9.14 0.86
CA ASP A 48 12.13 -7.83 0.25
C ASP A 48 12.83 -7.95 -1.10
N ALA A 49 13.82 -8.84 -1.20
CA ALA A 49 14.51 -9.13 -2.46
C ALA A 49 13.59 -9.76 -3.50
N LEU A 50 12.75 -10.73 -3.11
CA LEU A 50 11.74 -11.33 -3.98
C LEU A 50 10.71 -10.31 -4.46
N PHE A 51 10.22 -9.47 -3.55
CA PHE A 51 9.26 -8.43 -3.87
C PHE A 51 9.82 -7.45 -4.89
N THR A 52 11.04 -6.97 -4.67
CA THR A 52 11.73 -6.05 -5.59
C THR A 52 11.93 -6.69 -6.97
N LYS A 53 12.32 -7.97 -7.01
CA LYS A 53 12.52 -8.72 -8.26
C LYS A 53 11.22 -8.89 -9.07
N HIS A 54 10.11 -9.14 -8.38
CA HIS A 54 8.82 -9.42 -9.00
C HIS A 54 7.84 -8.23 -8.98
N LEU A 55 8.32 -7.02 -8.67
CA LEU A 55 7.47 -5.82 -8.53
C LEU A 55 6.61 -5.54 -9.78
N LEU A 56 7.14 -5.83 -10.97
CA LEU A 56 6.44 -5.64 -12.24
C LEU A 56 5.70 -6.91 -12.72
N GLU A 57 5.85 -8.03 -12.00
CA GLU A 57 5.22 -9.31 -12.31
C GLU A 57 4.02 -9.54 -11.37
N GLN A 58 2.80 -9.24 -11.86
CA GLN A 58 1.59 -9.17 -11.02
C GLN A 58 1.22 -10.46 -10.26
N GLU A 59 1.67 -11.64 -10.69
CA GLU A 59 1.21 -12.93 -10.14
C GLU A 59 1.70 -13.21 -8.70
N ILE A 60 2.94 -12.82 -8.36
CA ILE A 60 3.57 -13.10 -7.06
C ILE A 60 3.35 -11.94 -6.09
N PHE A 61 3.35 -10.73 -6.65
CA PHE A 61 3.35 -9.43 -5.98
C PHE A 61 2.38 -9.32 -4.78
N ASN A 62 1.08 -9.60 -4.98
CA ASN A 62 0.07 -9.39 -3.94
C ASN A 62 0.21 -10.32 -2.72
N SER A 63 0.80 -11.50 -2.91
CA SER A 63 0.98 -12.47 -1.81
C SER A 63 2.10 -12.07 -0.84
N LEU A 64 3.03 -11.24 -1.31
CA LEU A 64 4.18 -10.77 -0.56
C LEU A 64 3.84 -9.59 0.36
N LEU A 65 2.91 -8.72 -0.05
CA LEU A 65 2.60 -7.45 0.63
C LEU A 65 2.49 -7.52 2.16
N PRO A 66 1.85 -8.53 2.78
CA PRO A 66 1.76 -8.60 4.24
C PRO A 66 3.09 -8.81 4.97
N PHE A 67 4.16 -9.16 4.25
CA PHE A 67 5.46 -9.56 4.80
C PHE A 67 6.61 -8.66 4.32
N VAL A 68 6.35 -7.71 3.42
CA VAL A 68 7.36 -6.79 2.89
C VAL A 68 7.62 -5.69 3.91
N SER A 69 8.87 -5.28 4.06
CA SER A 69 9.23 -4.22 4.98
C SER A 69 8.70 -2.86 4.54
N ASP A 70 8.40 -1.99 5.51
CA ASP A 70 7.97 -0.61 5.27
C ASP A 70 8.99 0.15 4.40
N SER A 71 10.29 -0.11 4.56
CA SER A 71 11.35 0.54 3.79
C SER A 71 11.26 0.24 2.29
N ILE A 72 10.91 -1.00 1.92
CA ILE A 72 10.73 -1.38 0.52
C ILE A 72 9.44 -0.75 -0.04
N LEU A 73 8.35 -0.77 0.73
CA LEU A 73 7.09 -0.13 0.34
C LEU A 73 7.27 1.38 0.13
N GLU A 74 7.99 2.06 1.02
CA GLU A 74 8.35 3.47 0.89
C GLU A 74 9.13 3.75 -0.39
N THR A 75 10.10 2.89 -0.73
CA THR A 75 10.90 3.02 -1.95
C THR A 75 10.02 2.88 -3.20
N VAL A 76 9.12 1.89 -3.21
CA VAL A 76 8.16 1.70 -4.31
C VAL A 76 7.22 2.90 -4.45
N VAL A 77 6.70 3.43 -3.34
CA VAL A 77 5.87 4.64 -3.35
C VAL A 77 6.65 5.82 -3.93
N GLN A 78 7.91 6.03 -3.52
CA GLN A 78 8.74 7.10 -4.08
C GLN A 78 8.96 6.96 -5.59
N SER A 79 9.33 5.77 -6.07
CA SER A 79 9.49 5.52 -7.51
C SER A 79 8.18 5.67 -8.28
N TYR A 80 7.05 5.29 -7.69
CA TYR A 80 5.72 5.51 -8.27
C TYR A 80 5.41 7.00 -8.42
N LEU A 81 5.64 7.79 -7.36
CA LEU A 81 5.43 9.25 -7.37
C LEU A 81 6.36 9.96 -8.37
N ASN A 82 7.60 9.48 -8.50
CA ASN A 82 8.57 9.96 -9.49
C ASN A 82 8.27 9.50 -10.93
N LYS A 83 7.23 8.68 -11.13
CA LYS A 83 6.84 8.11 -12.44
C LYS A 83 7.92 7.22 -13.05
N GLU A 84 8.76 6.62 -12.21
CA GLU A 84 9.80 5.66 -12.61
C GLU A 84 9.23 4.26 -12.82
N ILE A 85 8.15 3.94 -12.11
CA ILE A 85 7.43 2.67 -12.21
C ILE A 85 5.93 2.91 -12.36
N ASP A 86 5.24 1.99 -13.05
CA ASP A 86 3.78 1.91 -13.10
C ASP A 86 3.35 0.60 -12.44
N CYS A 87 2.76 0.71 -11.25
CA CYS A 87 2.33 -0.43 -10.44
C CYS A 87 0.92 -0.20 -9.88
N ASP A 88 0.25 -1.28 -9.46
CA ASP A 88 -1.06 -1.17 -8.82
C ASP A 88 -0.94 -0.69 -7.36
N ILE A 89 -0.65 0.60 -7.19
CA ILE A 89 -0.48 1.23 -5.86
C ILE A 89 -1.73 1.05 -4.97
N LYS A 90 -2.92 0.84 -5.56
CA LYS A 90 -4.18 0.68 -4.81
C LYS A 90 -4.20 -0.61 -4.01
N SER A 91 -3.59 -1.68 -4.54
CA SER A 91 -3.45 -2.96 -3.85
C SER A 91 -2.53 -2.87 -2.63
N MET A 92 -1.59 -1.91 -2.62
CA MET A 92 -0.64 -1.71 -1.54
C MET A 92 -1.21 -0.90 -0.37
N LEU A 93 -2.26 -0.09 -0.59
CA LEU A 93 -2.82 0.84 0.41
C LEU A 93 -3.02 0.24 1.82
N PRO A 94 -3.53 -1.01 1.99
CA PRO A 94 -3.71 -1.60 3.32
C PRO A 94 -2.40 -1.86 4.09
N PHE A 95 -1.26 -1.85 3.40
CA PHE A 95 0.06 -2.17 3.92
C PHE A 95 0.98 -0.94 4.00
N LEU A 96 0.56 0.21 3.44
CA LEU A 96 1.35 1.43 3.47
C LEU A 96 1.18 2.17 4.80
N ASN A 97 2.26 2.78 5.27
CA ASN A 97 2.20 3.72 6.38
C ASN A 97 1.47 5.02 6.01
N SER A 98 1.02 5.77 7.03
CA SER A 98 0.24 7.01 6.86
C SER A 98 0.94 8.04 5.97
N ASP A 99 2.26 8.15 6.07
CA ASP A 99 3.05 9.13 5.34
C ASP A 99 3.08 8.81 3.84
N CYS A 100 3.21 7.53 3.48
CA CYS A 100 3.09 7.09 2.10
C CYS A 100 1.70 7.37 1.53
N VAL A 101 0.65 7.01 2.28
CA VAL A 101 -0.74 7.24 1.84
C VAL A 101 -1.01 8.72 1.63
N ALA A 102 -0.55 9.59 2.54
CA ALA A 102 -0.66 11.04 2.43
C ALA A 102 0.04 11.57 1.17
N LYS A 103 1.29 11.14 0.91
CA LYS A 103 2.02 11.55 -0.31
C LYS A 103 1.28 11.17 -1.59
N ILE A 104 0.70 9.97 -1.65
CA ILE A 104 -0.10 9.53 -2.81
C ILE A 104 -1.35 10.41 -2.96
N ALA A 105 -2.05 10.70 -1.85
CA ALA A 105 -3.25 11.54 -1.90
C ALA A 105 -2.95 12.95 -2.40
N TYR A 106 -1.92 13.62 -1.87
CA TYR A 106 -1.54 14.96 -2.35
C TYR A 106 -1.11 14.95 -3.82
N GLN A 107 -0.34 13.95 -4.25
CA GLN A 107 0.02 13.80 -5.67
C GLN A 107 -1.22 13.64 -6.56
N TRP A 108 -2.20 12.84 -6.14
CA TRP A 108 -3.43 12.64 -6.91
C TRP A 108 -4.30 13.91 -6.93
N ILE A 109 -4.40 14.64 -5.82
CA ILE A 109 -5.08 15.95 -5.76
C ILE A 109 -4.43 16.92 -6.76
N ASP A 110 -3.10 17.04 -6.76
CA ASP A 110 -2.37 17.93 -7.67
C ASP A 110 -2.52 17.53 -9.15
N GLU A 111 -2.70 16.24 -9.42
CA GLU A 111 -2.97 15.70 -10.75
C GLU A 111 -4.48 15.72 -11.12
N ASN A 112 -5.35 16.29 -10.28
CA ASN A 112 -6.82 16.27 -10.43
C ASN A 112 -7.39 14.85 -10.60
N LYS A 113 -6.79 13.86 -9.91
CA LYS A 113 -7.27 12.48 -9.84
C LYS A 113 -8.16 12.30 -8.61
N SER A 114 -9.17 11.44 -8.74
CA SER A 114 -10.02 11.07 -7.60
C SER A 114 -9.22 10.35 -6.51
N ILE A 115 -9.38 10.81 -5.27
CA ILE A 115 -8.79 10.20 -4.07
C ILE A 115 -9.76 9.29 -3.31
N HIS A 116 -10.99 9.09 -3.80
CA HIS A 116 -12.03 8.30 -3.13
C HIS A 116 -11.53 6.91 -2.65
N LYS A 117 -10.70 6.24 -3.46
CA LYS A 117 -10.15 4.91 -3.12
C LYS A 117 -9.11 4.95 -1.98
N ILE A 118 -8.51 6.11 -1.73
CA ILE A 118 -7.49 6.32 -0.71
C ILE A 118 -8.11 6.81 0.61
N LEU A 119 -9.27 7.47 0.57
CA LEU A 119 -9.94 8.03 1.77
C LEU A 119 -9.98 7.07 2.98
N PRO A 120 -10.31 5.77 2.85
CA PRO A 120 -10.35 4.86 3.99
C PRO A 120 -9.00 4.61 4.68
N PHE A 121 -7.90 4.97 4.02
CA PHE A 121 -6.53 4.74 4.48
C PHE A 121 -5.85 6.04 4.95
N LEU A 122 -6.49 7.20 4.78
CA LEU A 122 -5.94 8.47 5.26
C LEU A 122 -6.05 8.56 6.78
N SER A 123 -5.02 9.15 7.38
CA SER A 123 -5.07 9.50 8.80
C SER A 123 -5.98 10.71 9.04
N ASP A 124 -6.53 10.81 10.25
CA ASP A 124 -7.29 11.99 10.69
C ASP A 124 -6.49 13.29 10.51
N GLN A 125 -5.18 13.23 10.76
CA GLN A 125 -4.26 14.37 10.56
C GLN A 125 -4.21 14.80 9.10
N THR A 126 -4.07 13.84 8.18
CA THR A 126 -4.02 14.13 6.73
C THR A 126 -5.37 14.68 6.24
N LEU A 127 -6.49 14.11 6.71
CA LEU A 127 -7.83 14.64 6.39
C LEU A 127 -8.01 16.07 6.90
N HIS A 128 -7.53 16.36 8.12
CA HIS A 128 -7.57 17.71 8.70
C HIS A 128 -6.76 18.71 7.86
N GLU A 129 -5.53 18.35 7.46
CA GLU A 129 -4.69 19.19 6.60
C GLU A 129 -5.36 19.48 5.25
N ILE A 130 -5.92 18.45 4.63
CA ILE A 130 -6.68 18.58 3.38
C ILE A 130 -7.84 19.57 3.57
N VAL A 131 -8.59 19.49 4.67
CA VAL A 131 -9.67 20.44 5.00
C VAL A 131 -9.15 21.85 5.21
N LEU A 132 -8.02 22.02 5.90
CA LEU A 132 -7.39 23.34 6.07
C LEU A 132 -7.03 23.95 4.71
N ASP A 133 -6.43 23.18 3.81
CA ASP A 133 -6.11 23.63 2.45
C ASP A 133 -7.36 24.11 1.70
N TYR A 134 -8.46 23.35 1.76
CA TYR A 134 -9.74 23.75 1.17
C TYR A 134 -10.27 25.05 1.78
N THR A 135 -10.29 25.17 3.10
CA THR A 135 -10.75 26.40 3.78
C THR A 135 -9.82 27.60 3.59
N ASN A 136 -8.59 27.38 3.13
CA ASN A 136 -7.66 28.42 2.69
C ASN A 136 -7.84 28.80 1.20
N GLY A 137 -8.82 28.21 0.51
CA GLY A 137 -9.15 28.50 -0.88
C GLY A 137 -8.55 27.54 -1.92
N ASN A 138 -7.86 26.49 -1.49
CA ASN A 138 -7.35 25.45 -2.39
C ASN A 138 -8.41 24.37 -2.63
N GLU A 139 -9.39 24.68 -3.49
CA GLU A 139 -10.54 23.81 -3.77
C GLU A 139 -10.28 22.83 -4.92
N LYS A 140 -9.16 22.12 -4.88
CA LYS A 140 -8.76 21.17 -5.93
C LYS A 140 -9.52 19.84 -5.93
N TYR A 141 -10.31 19.58 -4.91
CA TYR A 141 -11.01 18.31 -4.72
C TYR A 141 -12.43 18.53 -4.22
N ASP A 142 -13.29 17.54 -4.41
CA ASP A 142 -14.68 17.57 -3.94
C ASP A 142 -14.73 17.29 -2.43
N ILE A 143 -15.00 18.32 -1.64
CA ILE A 143 -15.08 18.23 -0.18
C ILE A 143 -16.24 17.33 0.27
N ASP A 144 -17.27 17.15 -0.56
CA ASP A 144 -18.42 16.31 -0.23
C ASP A 144 -18.04 14.83 -0.16
N GLU A 145 -17.06 14.39 -0.96
CA GLU A 145 -16.53 13.02 -0.90
C GLU A 145 -15.85 12.72 0.45
N LEU A 146 -15.34 13.74 1.13
CA LEU A 146 -14.64 13.58 2.40
C LEU A 146 -15.60 13.52 3.60
N LEU A 147 -16.81 14.07 3.48
CA LEU A 147 -17.76 14.19 4.61
C LEU A 147 -17.93 12.93 5.46
N PRO A 148 -18.01 11.70 4.91
CA PRO A 148 -18.13 10.48 5.71
C PRO A 148 -16.90 10.17 6.59
N PHE A 149 -15.75 10.75 6.26
CA PHE A 149 -14.46 10.53 6.91
C PHE A 149 -14.05 11.68 7.83
N LEU A 150 -14.70 12.85 7.73
CA LEU A 150 -14.33 14.03 8.49
C LEU A 150 -14.77 13.99 9.95
N SER A 151 -13.93 14.56 10.81
CA SER A 151 -14.30 14.81 12.20
C SER A 151 -15.38 15.90 12.31
N GLN A 152 -16.07 15.97 13.46
CA GLN A 152 -17.03 17.05 13.73
C GLN A 152 -16.37 18.44 13.72
N GLN A 153 -15.08 18.52 14.04
CA GLN A 153 -14.33 19.77 13.98
C GLN A 153 -14.13 20.21 12.51
N ASP A 154 -13.75 19.27 11.65
CA ASP A 154 -13.51 19.54 10.23
C ASP A 154 -14.79 19.92 9.49
N ILE A 155 -15.89 19.21 9.76
CA ILE A 155 -17.21 19.56 9.22
C ILE A 155 -17.58 21.00 9.59
N ARG A 156 -17.31 21.43 10.84
CA ARG A 156 -17.56 22.82 11.27
C ARG A 156 -16.69 23.83 10.51
N LEU A 157 -15.43 23.50 10.23
CA LEU A 157 -14.54 24.36 9.45
C LEU A 157 -15.06 24.55 8.02
N VAL A 158 -15.39 23.45 7.34
CA VAL A 158 -15.97 23.47 5.99
C VAL A 158 -17.28 24.25 5.98
N PHE A 159 -18.16 24.03 6.95
CA PHE A 159 -19.44 24.76 7.05
C PHE A 159 -19.23 26.28 7.25
N GLN A 160 -18.35 26.68 8.16
CA GLN A 160 -18.07 28.10 8.41
C GLN A 160 -17.42 28.79 7.20
N TYR A 161 -16.58 28.07 6.46
CA TYR A 161 -15.97 28.57 5.24
C TYR A 161 -17.02 28.83 4.15
N ASN A 162 -17.92 27.86 3.92
CA ASN A 162 -19.01 28.00 2.95
C ASN A 162 -19.96 29.15 3.30
N LEU A 163 -20.32 29.34 4.58
CA LEU A 163 -21.14 30.49 5.02
C LEU A 163 -20.49 31.85 4.74
N LYS A 164 -19.15 31.94 4.74
CA LYS A 164 -18.44 33.19 4.43
C LYS A 164 -18.38 33.47 2.93
N LYS A 165 -18.42 32.43 2.09
CA LYS A 165 -18.41 32.56 0.63
C LYS A 165 -19.74 33.02 0.04
N GLU A 166 -20.85 32.69 0.68
CA GLU A 166 -22.19 33.08 0.23
C GLU A 166 -22.54 34.56 0.51
N LYS A 167 -21.63 35.34 1.12
CA LYS A 167 -21.80 36.77 1.39
C LYS A 167 -20.98 37.63 0.44
#